data_AF-A0A937PCI6-F1
#
_entry.id   AF-A0A937PCI6-F1
#
_cell.length_a   1.000
_cell.length_b   1.000
_cell.length_c   1.000
_cell.angle_alpha   90.00
_cell.angle_beta   90.00
_cell.angle_gamma   90.00
#
_symmetry.space_group_name_H-M   'P 1'
#
loop_
_entity.id
_entity.type
_entity.pdbx_description
1 polymer ?
#
loop_
_entity_poly.entity_id
_entity_poly.type
_entity_poly.pdbx_seq_one_letter_code
_entity_poly.pdbx_strand_id
1 'polypeptide(L)'
;MAKQNLGRRKFIRNSSLGFLGAGLAAAGKAKLSNPPADKPADEKVKIKQYRTLGRTGFNISDLSSGAPRNETILRAFLDAGANFIDAGEVYMNGNCEKLIGNVIKDYDRKNLFINAKVFSEDKKFASKEDVIDRVRKTLERIES
;
A
#
# COMPACT_ATOMS: atom_id res chain seq x y z
N MET A 1 25.09 -40.11 3.18
CA MET A 1 25.65 -38.77 2.90
C MET A 1 24.92 -37.74 3.76
N ALA A 2 25.61 -37.08 4.68
CA ALA A 2 24.98 -36.14 5.61
C ALA A 2 24.64 -34.81 4.92
N LYS A 3 23.36 -34.42 4.95
CA LYS A 3 22.92 -33.08 4.52
C LYS A 3 23.42 -32.05 5.54
N GLN A 4 24.45 -31.29 5.16
CA GLN A 4 24.94 -30.16 5.96
C GLN A 4 23.99 -28.97 5.79
N ASN A 5 23.33 -28.54 6.87
CA ASN A 5 22.49 -27.34 6.90
C ASN A 5 23.35 -26.07 6.76
N LEU A 6 23.32 -25.43 5.59
CA LEU A 6 23.98 -24.14 5.36
C LEU A 6 23.14 -22.99 5.95
N GLY A 7 23.52 -22.54 7.15
CA GLY A 7 22.95 -21.33 7.75
C GLY A 7 23.44 -20.04 7.06
N ARG A 8 22.62 -18.97 7.12
CA ARG A 8 22.90 -17.63 6.52
C ARG A 8 24.32 -17.13 6.76
N ARG A 9 24.87 -17.29 7.97
CA ARG A 9 26.23 -16.84 8.32
C ARG A 9 27.33 -17.64 7.62
N LYS A 10 27.16 -18.96 7.46
CA LYS A 10 28.09 -19.82 6.71
C LYS A 10 27.98 -19.54 5.21
N PHE A 11 26.78 -19.25 4.70
CA PHE A 11 26.59 -18.83 3.33
C PHE A 11 27.33 -17.53 3.03
N ILE A 12 27.11 -16.47 3.82
CA ILE A 12 27.80 -15.17 3.63
C ILE A 12 29.33 -15.34 3.68
N ARG A 13 29.85 -16.10 4.65
CA ARG A 13 31.30 -16.33 4.78
C ARG A 13 31.88 -17.11 3.60
N ASN A 14 31.17 -18.11 3.10
CA ASN A 14 31.65 -18.92 1.99
C ASN A 14 31.49 -18.17 0.65
N SER A 15 30.42 -17.38 0.50
CA SER A 15 30.23 -16.50 -0.66
C SER A 15 31.30 -15.41 -0.72
N SER A 16 31.68 -14.78 0.39
CA SER A 16 32.72 -13.74 0.41
C SER A 16 34.09 -14.25 -0.06
N LEU A 17 34.44 -15.50 0.27
CA LEU A 17 35.66 -16.15 -0.21
C LEU A 17 35.60 -16.46 -1.72
N GLY A 18 34.44 -16.89 -2.23
CA GLY A 18 34.23 -17.12 -3.66
C GLY A 18 34.33 -15.84 -4.51
N PHE A 19 33.78 -14.73 -4.02
CA PHE A 19 33.85 -13.43 -4.70
C PHE A 19 35.26 -12.84 -4.74
N LEU A 20 36.04 -12.96 -3.65
CA LEU A 20 37.43 -12.49 -3.63
C LEU A 20 38.36 -13.31 -4.55
N GLY A 21 38.19 -14.64 -4.56
CA GLY A 21 38.96 -15.53 -5.43
C GLY A 21 38.66 -15.32 -6.93
N ALA A 22 37.39 -15.13 -7.29
CA ALA A 22 37.01 -14.81 -8.67
C ALA A 22 37.38 -13.37 -9.07
N GLY A 23 37.33 -12.42 -8.14
CA GLY A 23 37.68 -11.02 -8.35
C GLY A 23 39.15 -10.81 -8.70
N LEU A 24 40.08 -11.56 -8.06
CA LEU A 24 41.51 -11.49 -8.37
C LEU A 24 41.86 -12.09 -9.74
N ALA A 25 41.17 -13.15 -10.17
CA ALA A 25 41.38 -13.76 -11.49
C ALA A 25 40.79 -12.91 -12.65
N ALA A 26 39.72 -12.14 -12.38
CA ALA A 26 39.07 -11.29 -13.37
C ALA A 26 39.64 -9.84 -13.44
N ALA A 27 40.45 -9.43 -12.46
CA ALA A 27 41.03 -8.09 -12.35
C ALA A 27 42.01 -7.71 -13.48
N GLY A 28 42.39 -8.65 -14.35
CA GLY A 28 43.24 -8.36 -15.50
C GLY A 28 42.54 -7.60 -16.66
N LYS A 29 41.20 -7.67 -16.80
CA LYS A 29 40.50 -7.10 -17.99
C LYS A 29 39.06 -6.62 -17.77
N ALA A 30 38.61 -6.35 -16.55
CA ALA A 30 37.27 -5.79 -16.33
C ALA A 30 37.37 -4.35 -15.84
N LYS A 31 36.98 -3.38 -16.70
CA LYS A 31 36.61 -2.03 -16.26
C LYS A 31 35.58 -2.20 -15.15
N LEU A 32 35.88 -1.74 -13.94
CA LEU A 32 34.88 -1.55 -12.90
C LEU A 32 33.87 -0.52 -13.42
N SER A 33 32.77 -0.99 -13.99
CA SER A 33 31.59 -0.17 -14.15
C SER A 33 31.10 0.17 -12.75
N ASN A 34 31.15 1.46 -12.39
CA ASN A 34 30.48 1.95 -11.19
C ASN A 34 29.04 1.40 -11.18
N PRO A 35 28.54 0.86 -10.05
CA PRO A 35 27.12 0.64 -9.91
C PRO A 35 26.40 1.98 -10.17
N PRO A 36 25.23 1.96 -10.85
CA PRO A 36 24.50 3.20 -11.14
C PRO A 36 24.28 3.94 -9.83
N ALA A 37 24.70 5.21 -9.80
CA ALA A 37 24.47 6.09 -8.68
C ALA A 37 22.99 6.07 -8.31
N ASP A 38 22.70 5.87 -7.02
CA ASP A 38 21.36 5.99 -6.47
C ASP A 38 20.75 7.30 -6.98
N LYS A 39 19.56 7.21 -7.58
CA LYS A 39 18.81 8.40 -8.02
C LYS A 39 18.69 9.36 -6.83
N PRO A 40 18.82 10.69 -7.04
CA PRO A 40 18.72 11.64 -5.95
C PRO A 40 17.41 11.44 -5.19
N ALA A 41 17.50 11.40 -3.86
CA ALA A 41 16.41 11.12 -2.91
C ALA A 41 15.29 12.18 -2.89
N ASP A 42 15.22 13.03 -3.91
CA ASP A 42 14.38 14.24 -3.97
C ASP A 42 13.23 14.15 -4.98
N GLU A 43 13.14 13.05 -5.75
CA GLU A 43 11.94 12.79 -6.56
C GLU A 43 10.82 12.30 -5.62
N LYS A 44 10.03 13.25 -5.10
CA LYS A 44 8.84 12.93 -4.30
C LYS A 44 7.99 11.90 -5.04
N VAL A 45 7.71 10.78 -4.37
CA VAL A 45 6.87 9.72 -4.92
C VAL A 45 5.51 10.29 -5.31
N LYS A 46 5.07 10.02 -6.54
CA LYS A 46 3.78 10.46 -7.09
C LYS A 46 3.05 9.32 -7.79
N ILE A 47 1.72 9.38 -7.78
CA ILE A 47 0.86 8.58 -8.65
C ILE A 47 1.25 8.81 -10.11
N LYS A 48 1.37 7.73 -10.88
CA LYS A 48 1.85 7.82 -12.26
C LYS A 48 0.71 8.01 -13.24
N GLN A 49 -0.44 7.41 -12.98
CA GLN A 49 -1.56 7.38 -13.91
C GLN A 49 -2.89 7.39 -13.16
N TYR A 50 -3.92 7.91 -13.82
CA TYR A 50 -5.31 7.75 -13.42
C TYR A 50 -6.08 7.02 -14.51
N ARG A 51 -7.05 6.19 -14.12
CA ARG A 51 -7.89 5.43 -15.05
C ARG A 51 -9.35 5.55 -14.63
N THR A 52 -10.25 5.57 -15.62
CA THR A 52 -11.67 5.61 -15.35
C THR A 52 -12.11 4.30 -14.70
N LEU A 53 -12.81 4.40 -13.57
CA LEU A 53 -13.36 3.26 -12.85
C LEU A 53 -14.57 2.72 -13.60
N GLY A 54 -14.38 1.64 -14.37
CA GLY A 54 -15.45 1.00 -15.14
C GLY A 54 -16.17 2.00 -16.05
N ARG A 55 -17.50 2.09 -15.91
CA ARG A 55 -18.36 3.01 -16.69
C ARG A 55 -18.86 4.20 -15.86
N THR A 56 -18.20 4.50 -14.75
CA THR A 56 -18.65 5.54 -13.81
C THR A 56 -18.30 6.95 -14.26
N GLY A 57 -17.31 7.11 -15.14
CA GLY A 57 -16.74 8.42 -15.50
C GLY A 57 -15.79 8.99 -14.43
N PHE A 58 -15.66 8.35 -13.27
CA PHE A 58 -14.73 8.78 -12.22
C PHE A 58 -13.33 8.22 -12.47
N ASN A 59 -12.29 9.05 -12.37
CA ASN A 59 -10.91 8.63 -12.54
C ASN A 59 -10.25 8.32 -11.19
N ILE A 60 -9.70 7.11 -11.06
CA ILE A 60 -8.97 6.66 -9.87
C ILE A 60 -7.48 6.53 -10.16
N SER A 61 -6.64 6.75 -9.15
CA SER A 61 -5.20 6.54 -9.20
C SER A 61 -4.85 5.07 -9.50
N ASP A 62 -3.68 4.84 -10.10
CA ASP A 62 -3.16 3.50 -10.41
C ASP A 62 -2.83 2.66 -9.16
N LEU A 63 -2.81 3.28 -7.99
CA LEU A 63 -2.72 2.65 -6.67
C LEU A 63 -3.91 3.08 -5.80
N SER A 64 -4.35 2.18 -4.92
CA SER A 64 -5.40 2.42 -3.93
C SER A 64 -4.91 2.14 -2.52
N SER A 65 -5.45 2.86 -1.53
CA SER A 65 -5.17 2.61 -0.11
C SER A 65 -6.12 1.53 0.39
N GLY A 66 -5.57 0.40 0.86
CA GLY A 66 -6.35 -0.67 1.48
C GLY A 66 -6.45 -0.47 2.99
N ALA A 67 -7.66 -0.26 3.52
CA ALA A 67 -7.97 -0.24 4.96
C ALA A 67 -6.89 0.48 5.81
N PRO A 68 -6.67 1.79 5.60
CA PRO A 68 -5.59 2.54 6.24
C PRO A 68 -5.66 2.44 7.77
N ARG A 69 -4.51 2.21 8.40
CA ARG A 69 -4.38 2.07 9.86
C ARG A 69 -3.62 3.22 10.53
N ASN A 70 -3.12 4.16 9.75
CA ASN A 70 -2.31 5.27 10.22
C ASN A 70 -2.60 6.52 9.39
N GLU A 71 -2.93 7.62 10.05
CA GLU A 71 -3.30 8.89 9.41
C GLU A 71 -2.14 9.48 8.60
N THR A 72 -0.92 9.45 9.14
CA THR A 72 0.27 10.00 8.48
C THR A 72 0.56 9.26 7.17
N ILE A 73 0.41 7.94 7.14
CA ILE A 73 0.59 7.15 5.93
C ILE A 73 -0.50 7.47 4.91
N LEU A 74 -1.76 7.58 5.35
CA LEU A 74 -2.85 7.95 4.44
C LEU A 74 -2.63 9.35 3.86
N ARG A 75 -2.27 10.34 4.68
CA ARG A 75 -1.92 11.71 4.24
C ARG A 75 -0.82 11.71 3.19
N ALA A 76 0.31 11.06 3.49
CA ALA A 76 1.42 10.96 2.54
C ALA A 76 1.01 10.30 1.21
N PHE A 77 0.10 9.31 1.26
CA PHE A 77 -0.42 8.67 0.06
C PHE A 77 -1.35 9.58 -0.75
N LEU A 78 -2.23 10.34 -0.09
CA LEU A 78 -3.08 11.35 -0.74
C LEU A 78 -2.25 12.52 -1.29
N ASP A 79 -1.22 12.96 -0.57
CA ASP A 79 -0.28 14.02 -1.00
C ASP A 79 0.54 13.60 -2.24
N ALA A 80 0.79 12.29 -2.39
CA ALA A 80 1.38 11.72 -3.60
C ALA A 80 0.40 11.70 -4.80
N GLY A 81 -0.86 12.11 -4.60
CA GLY A 81 -1.92 12.16 -5.61
C GLY A 81 -2.84 10.93 -5.61
N ALA A 82 -2.74 10.02 -4.65
CA ALA A 82 -3.68 8.91 -4.61
C ALA A 82 -5.09 9.41 -4.27
N ASN A 83 -6.11 8.79 -4.86
CA ASN A 83 -7.48 9.23 -4.63
C ASN A 83 -8.49 8.09 -4.44
N PHE A 84 -8.05 6.84 -4.41
CA PHE A 84 -8.91 5.69 -4.17
C PHE A 84 -8.60 5.05 -2.82
N ILE A 85 -9.58 5.07 -1.91
CA ILE A 85 -9.48 4.59 -0.53
C ILE A 85 -10.50 3.48 -0.31
N ASP A 86 -10.04 2.35 0.21
CA ASP A 86 -10.87 1.21 0.59
C ASP A 86 -11.08 1.16 2.12
N ALA A 87 -12.33 0.95 2.53
CA ALA A 87 -12.78 0.91 3.91
C ALA A 87 -13.79 -0.22 4.14
N GLY A 88 -14.16 -0.43 5.40
CA GLY A 88 -15.25 -1.32 5.80
C GLY A 88 -15.51 -1.24 7.29
N GLU A 89 -16.76 -1.41 7.69
CA GLU A 89 -17.21 -1.29 9.09
C GLU A 89 -16.51 -2.27 10.03
N VAL A 90 -16.08 -3.44 9.55
CA VAL A 90 -15.33 -4.41 10.37
C VAL A 90 -13.85 -4.07 10.52
N TYR A 91 -13.30 -3.22 9.64
CA TYR A 91 -11.88 -2.87 9.70
C TYR A 91 -11.61 -2.01 10.92
N MET A 92 -10.82 -2.58 11.85
CA MET A 92 -10.51 -1.98 13.14
C MET A 92 -11.79 -1.63 13.93
N ASN A 93 -12.85 -2.43 13.81
CA ASN A 93 -14.14 -2.19 14.47
C ASN A 93 -14.70 -0.78 14.19
N GLY A 94 -14.73 -0.40 12.91
CA GLY A 94 -15.18 0.91 12.44
C GLY A 94 -14.17 2.05 12.60
N ASN A 95 -13.04 1.85 13.29
CA ASN A 95 -12.05 2.92 13.47
C ASN A 95 -11.30 3.27 12.18
N CYS A 96 -11.22 2.36 11.21
CA CYS A 96 -10.67 2.67 9.89
C CYS A 96 -11.48 3.77 9.19
N GLU A 97 -12.81 3.76 9.31
CA GLU A 97 -13.69 4.75 8.69
C GLU A 97 -13.55 6.12 9.36
N LYS A 98 -13.44 6.16 10.69
CA LYS A 98 -13.16 7.38 11.46
C LYS A 98 -11.81 7.99 11.12
N LEU A 99 -10.78 7.15 10.99
CA LEU A 99 -9.44 7.56 10.58
C LEU A 99 -9.48 8.22 9.19
N ILE A 100 -10.18 7.60 8.24
CA ILE A 100 -10.38 8.18 6.91
C ILE A 100 -11.10 9.52 7.02
N GLY A 101 -12.22 9.59 7.76
CA GLY A 101 -12.98 10.81 7.99
C GLY A 101 -12.13 11.96 8.52
N ASN A 102 -11.29 11.71 9.52
CA ASN A 102 -10.36 12.70 10.06
C ASN A 102 -9.36 13.22 9.03
N VAL A 103 -8.79 12.33 8.21
CA VAL A 103 -7.77 12.70 7.23
C VAL A 103 -8.37 13.47 6.06
N ILE A 104 -9.51 13.04 5.53
CA ILE A 104 -10.08 13.60 4.29
C ILE A 104 -10.64 15.02 4.47
N LYS A 105 -10.80 15.51 5.71
CA LYS A 105 -11.19 16.90 6.01
C LYS A 105 -10.24 17.93 5.39
N ASP A 106 -8.98 17.55 5.19
CA ASP A 106 -7.95 18.43 4.62
C ASP A 106 -7.84 18.32 3.09
N TYR A 107 -8.72 17.56 2.44
CA TYR A 107 -8.68 17.29 1.00
C TYR A 107 -10.04 17.61 0.35
N ASP A 108 -10.02 17.92 -0.96
CA ASP A 108 -11.27 18.09 -1.71
C ASP A 108 -12.00 16.75 -1.86
N ARG A 109 -13.10 16.59 -1.11
CA ARG A 109 -13.93 15.40 -1.10
C ARG A 109 -14.39 14.97 -2.49
N LYS A 110 -14.57 15.90 -3.44
CA LYS A 110 -15.03 15.57 -4.81
C LYS A 110 -14.00 14.79 -5.62
N ASN A 111 -12.71 14.91 -5.26
CA ASN A 111 -11.63 14.22 -5.94
C ASN A 111 -11.36 12.82 -5.37
N LEU A 112 -11.98 12.45 -4.25
CA LEU A 112 -11.77 11.19 -3.55
C LEU A 112 -12.85 10.16 -3.86
N PHE A 113 -12.41 8.95 -4.19
CA PHE A 113 -13.25 7.77 -4.27
C PHE A 113 -13.07 6.91 -3.02
N ILE A 114 -14.13 6.75 -2.23
CA ILE A 114 -14.11 5.98 -0.98
C ILE A 114 -15.05 4.78 -1.15
N ASN A 115 -14.51 3.57 -1.06
CA ASN A 115 -15.27 2.32 -1.16
C ASN A 115 -15.41 1.68 0.21
N ALA A 116 -16.62 1.70 0.78
CA ALA A 116 -16.91 1.07 2.06
C ALA A 116 -17.78 -0.18 1.89
N LYS A 117 -17.55 -1.17 2.76
CA LYS A 117 -18.19 -2.49 2.72
C LYS A 117 -18.84 -2.81 4.06
N VAL A 118 -20.05 -3.36 4.01
CA VAL A 118 -20.70 -4.03 5.15
C VAL A 118 -20.44 -5.53 5.07
N PHE A 119 -20.25 -6.19 6.21
CA PHE A 119 -19.83 -7.59 6.26
C PHE A 119 -20.73 -8.46 7.13
N SER A 120 -21.14 -9.62 6.64
CA SER A 120 -21.82 -10.64 7.45
C SER A 120 -21.03 -11.94 7.37
N GLU A 121 -20.80 -12.58 8.52
CA GLU A 121 -20.05 -13.84 8.64
C GLU A 121 -20.78 -15.00 7.94
N ASP A 122 -22.09 -15.04 8.07
CA ASP A 122 -22.98 -16.08 7.54
C ASP A 122 -23.52 -15.77 6.13
N LYS A 123 -23.00 -14.71 5.49
CA LYS A 123 -23.44 -14.19 4.18
C LYS A 123 -24.93 -13.85 4.13
N LYS A 124 -25.53 -13.59 5.28
CA LYS A 124 -26.93 -13.18 5.43
C LYS A 124 -27.00 -11.89 6.23
N PHE A 125 -27.72 -10.92 5.69
CA PHE A 125 -28.11 -9.74 6.45
C PHE A 125 -29.45 -10.01 7.12
N ALA A 126 -29.66 -9.46 8.31
CA ALA A 126 -30.88 -9.70 9.09
C ALA A 126 -32.13 -9.20 8.34
N SER A 127 -32.00 -8.06 7.66
CA SER A 127 -33.02 -7.51 6.76
C SER A 127 -32.40 -6.49 5.82
N LYS A 128 -33.21 -5.93 4.92
CA LYS A 128 -32.81 -4.77 4.10
C LYS A 128 -32.54 -3.54 4.98
N GLU A 129 -33.35 -3.36 6.01
CA GLU A 129 -33.26 -2.24 6.95
C GLU A 129 -31.95 -2.31 7.75
N ASP A 130 -31.48 -3.51 8.13
CA ASP A 130 -30.16 -3.71 8.75
C ASP A 130 -29.03 -3.20 7.85
N VAL A 131 -29.04 -3.56 6.56
CA VAL A 131 -28.04 -3.10 5.60
C VAL A 131 -28.06 -1.57 5.48
N ILE A 132 -29.25 -0.97 5.37
CA ILE A 132 -29.40 0.48 5.24
C ILE A 132 -28.88 1.19 6.50
N ASP A 133 -29.22 0.70 7.69
CA ASP A 133 -28.75 1.24 8.97
C ASP A 133 -27.23 1.19 9.08
N ARG A 134 -26.63 0.07 8.69
CA ARG A 134 -25.17 -0.11 8.71
C ARG A 134 -24.44 0.78 7.72
N VAL A 135 -25.00 0.97 6.52
CA VAL A 135 -24.48 1.94 5.55
C VAL A 135 -24.55 3.37 6.10
N ARG A 136 -25.64 3.76 6.78
CA ARG A 136 -25.74 5.07 7.44
C ARG A 136 -24.69 5.24 8.53
N LYS A 137 -24.48 4.22 9.36
CA LYS A 137 -23.44 4.24 10.39
C LYS A 137 -22.03 4.35 9.80
N THR A 138 -21.76 3.74 8.65
CA THR A 138 -20.51 3.96 7.90
C THR A 138 -20.37 5.42 7.48
N LEU A 139 -21.44 6.03 6.96
CA LEU A 139 -21.43 7.45 6.58
C LEU A 139 -21.16 8.34 7.80
N GLU A 140 -21.85 8.13 8.90
CA GLU A 140 -21.64 8.85 10.17
C GLU A 140 -20.19 8.79 10.65
N ARG A 141 -19.54 7.63 10.53
CA ARG A 141 -18.13 7.46 10.92
C ARG A 141 -17.15 8.16 9.96
N ILE A 142 -17.48 8.28 8.69
CA ILE A 142 -16.64 8.99 7.71
C ILE A 142 -16.85 10.51 7.80
N GLU A 143 -18.06 10.96 8.14
CA GLU A 143 -18.41 12.37 8.21
C GLU A 143 -18.17 13.01 9.60
N SER A 144 -17.87 12.20 10.63
CA SER A 144 -17.52 12.68 11.98
C SER A 144 -16.25 13.51 11.99
#